data_AF-A0A521XUC3-F1
#
_entry.id   AF-A0A521XUC3-F1
#
_cell.length_a   1.000
_cell.length_b   1.000
_cell.length_c   1.000
_cell.angle_alpha   90.00
_cell.angle_beta   90.00
_cell.angle_gamma   90.00
#
_symmetry.space_group_name_H-M   'P 1'
#
loop_
_entity.id
_entity.type
_entity.pdbx_description
1 polymer ?
#
loop_
_entity_poly.entity_id
_entity_poly.type
_entity_poly.pdbx_seq_one_letter_code
_entity_poly.pdbx_strand_id
1 'polypeptide(L)'
;MVDETIKLPNKEGNGILKFSASSDSKGKIARYSLAYINYNICSIDNGRVLGYDNNHEYHHRHYMGKVEAIDFTTYEDIAERFESEWREIHEKAQN
;
A
#
# COMPACT_ATOMS: atom_id res chain seq x y z
N MET A 1 -11.21 6.28 12.52
CA MET A 1 -10.70 5.21 11.64
C MET A 1 -11.05 5.61 10.23
N VAL A 2 -10.07 5.57 9.33
CA VAL A 2 -10.25 5.76 7.89
C VAL A 2 -10.12 4.39 7.25
N ASP A 3 -11.02 4.07 6.33
CA ASP A 3 -10.95 2.89 5.47
C ASP A 3 -11.52 3.27 4.11
N GLU A 4 -10.67 3.30 3.10
CA GLU A 4 -10.97 3.74 1.75
C GLU A 4 -10.48 2.71 0.73
N THR A 5 -11.29 2.46 -0.28
CA THR A 5 -10.95 1.59 -1.40
C THR A 5 -11.25 2.28 -2.71
N ILE A 6 -10.24 2.42 -3.56
CA ILE A 6 -10.33 3.03 -4.88
C ILE A 6 -10.06 1.95 -5.92
N LYS A 7 -10.96 1.82 -6.91
CA LYS A 7 -10.76 0.92 -8.05
C LYS A 7 -10.21 1.72 -9.22
N LEU A 8 -9.11 1.25 -9.80
CA LEU A 8 -8.55 1.84 -11.01
C LEU A 8 -9.33 1.34 -12.24
N PRO A 9 -9.58 2.19 -13.26
CA PRO A 9 -10.30 1.79 -14.46
C PRO A 9 -9.60 0.63 -15.20
N ASN A 10 -10.38 -0.30 -15.74
CA ASN A 10 -9.84 -1.43 -16.53
C ASN A 10 -9.00 -0.96 -17.73
N LYS A 11 -9.42 0.13 -18.40
CA LYS A 11 -8.71 0.73 -19.53
C LYS A 11 -7.34 1.32 -19.18
N GLU A 12 -7.07 1.52 -17.89
CA GLU A 12 -5.83 2.09 -17.35
C GLU A 12 -4.96 0.99 -16.72
N GLY A 13 -5.25 -0.30 -16.93
CA GLY A 13 -4.44 -1.40 -16.40
C GLY A 13 -5.01 -2.10 -15.17
N ASN A 14 -6.21 -1.69 -14.74
CA ASN A 14 -6.92 -2.23 -13.58
C ASN A 14 -6.13 -2.04 -12.26
N GLY A 15 -6.72 -2.49 -11.16
CA GLY A 15 -6.11 -2.50 -9.85
C GLY A 15 -7.02 -1.91 -8.78
N ILE A 16 -6.62 -2.11 -7.53
CA ILE A 16 -7.33 -1.64 -6.35
C ILE A 16 -6.31 -1.01 -5.41
N LEU A 17 -6.58 0.21 -4.99
CA LEU A 17 -5.88 0.85 -3.89
C LEU A 17 -6.73 0.73 -2.63
N LYS A 18 -6.13 0.32 -1.53
CA LYS A 18 -6.76 0.26 -0.21
C LYS A 18 -5.95 1.07 0.79
N PHE A 19 -6.62 1.94 1.53
CA PHE A 19 -6.03 2.79 2.55
C PHE A 19 -6.81 2.60 3.85
N SER A 20 -6.14 2.17 4.90
CA SER A 20 -6.73 2.10 6.23
C SER A 20 -5.80 2.72 7.25
N ALA A 21 -6.34 3.53 8.15
CA ALA A 21 -5.58 4.19 9.20
C ALA A 21 -6.44 4.41 10.46
N SER A 22 -5.84 4.25 11.63
CA SER A 22 -6.49 4.50 12.91
C SER A 22 -5.55 5.26 13.84
N SER A 23 -6.10 6.22 14.56
CA SER A 23 -5.37 7.03 15.53
C SER A 23 -5.55 6.52 16.96
N ASP A 24 -4.56 6.78 17.81
CA ASP A 24 -4.67 6.62 19.26
C ASP A 24 -5.53 7.72 19.90
N SER A 25 -5.66 7.68 21.23
CA SER A 25 -6.39 8.68 22.01
C SER A 25 -5.79 10.08 21.97
N LYS A 26 -4.57 10.24 21.46
CA LYS A 26 -3.85 11.51 21.29
C LYS A 26 -3.90 12.01 19.83
N GLY A 27 -4.60 11.30 18.94
CA GLY A 27 -4.74 11.64 17.54
C GLY A 27 -3.57 11.19 16.65
N LYS A 28 -2.57 10.48 17.17
CA LYS A 28 -1.44 9.97 16.38
C LYS A 28 -1.81 8.67 15.68
N ILE A 29 -1.38 8.48 14.44
CA ILE A 29 -1.58 7.21 13.71
C ILE A 29 -0.93 6.06 14.48
N ALA A 30 -1.75 5.12 14.93
CA ALA A 30 -1.34 3.93 15.68
C ALA A 30 -1.25 2.69 14.80
N ARG A 31 -2.18 2.53 13.85
CA ARG A 31 -2.15 1.47 12.85
C ARG A 31 -2.50 1.99 11.47
N TYR A 32 -1.82 1.47 10.46
CA TYR A 32 -2.14 1.72 9.07
C TYR A 32 -1.90 0.49 8.20
N SER A 33 -2.60 0.44 7.07
CA SER A 33 -2.34 -0.51 5.99
C SER A 33 -2.70 0.14 4.67
N LEU A 34 -1.69 0.31 3.81
CA LEU A 34 -1.76 0.83 2.45
C LEU A 34 -1.45 -0.33 1.49
N ALA A 35 -2.28 -0.56 0.47
CA ALA A 35 -2.07 -1.66 -0.46
C ALA A 35 -2.49 -1.30 -1.88
N TYR A 36 -1.61 -1.61 -2.84
CA TYR A 36 -1.89 -1.69 -4.25
C TYR A 36 -2.01 -3.15 -4.67
N ILE A 37 -3.20 -3.52 -5.15
CA ILE A 37 -3.56 -4.88 -5.54
C ILE A 37 -3.83 -4.89 -7.04
N ASN A 38 -3.15 -5.74 -7.78
CA ASN A 38 -3.43 -5.97 -9.18
C ASN A 38 -3.02 -7.40 -9.58
N TYR A 39 -4.02 -8.26 -9.78
CA TYR A 39 -3.84 -9.67 -10.15
C TYR A 39 -3.16 -9.88 -11.52
N ASN A 40 -3.21 -8.88 -12.40
CA ASN A 40 -2.54 -8.94 -13.69
C ASN A 40 -1.02 -8.77 -13.55
N ILE A 41 -0.57 -8.11 -12.47
CA ILE A 41 0.84 -7.80 -12.23
C ILE A 41 1.44 -8.83 -11.25
N CYS A 42 0.73 -9.16 -10.18
CA CYS A 42 1.16 -10.11 -9.16
C CYS A 42 0.00 -11.03 -8.81
N SER A 43 0.23 -12.35 -8.78
CA SER A 43 -0.77 -13.33 -8.32
C SER A 43 -0.49 -13.88 -6.91
N ILE A 44 0.62 -13.45 -6.30
CA ILE A 44 1.03 -13.82 -4.94
C ILE A 44 0.41 -12.83 -3.95
N ASP A 45 0.33 -13.20 -2.67
CA ASP A 45 -0.16 -12.34 -1.57
C ASP A 45 -1.54 -11.70 -1.90
N ASN A 46 -2.47 -12.53 -2.36
CA ASN A 46 -3.82 -12.10 -2.75
C ASN A 46 -3.83 -10.96 -3.78
N GLY A 47 -2.84 -10.97 -4.68
CA GLY A 47 -2.66 -9.98 -5.73
C GLY A 47 -1.98 -8.69 -5.28
N ARG A 48 -1.46 -8.62 -4.05
CA ARG A 48 -0.74 -7.44 -3.55
C ARG A 48 0.56 -7.29 -4.31
N VAL A 49 0.64 -6.18 -5.03
CA VAL A 49 1.82 -5.77 -5.79
C VAL A 49 2.75 -4.98 -4.88
N LEU A 50 2.19 -4.02 -4.15
CA LEU A 50 2.88 -3.16 -3.20
C LEU A 50 2.01 -2.96 -1.96
N GLY A 51 2.61 -2.85 -0.79
CA GLY A 51 1.90 -2.38 0.39
C GLY A 51 2.84 -1.91 1.50
N TYR A 52 2.29 -1.15 2.42
CA TYR A 52 2.97 -0.68 3.63
C TYR A 52 2.00 -0.84 4.80
N ASP A 53 2.43 -1.55 5.84
CA ASP A 53 1.62 -1.69 7.05
C ASP A 53 2.50 -1.91 8.30
N ASN A 54 1.86 -1.81 9.46
CA ASN A 54 2.50 -2.03 10.75
C ASN A 54 1.78 -3.08 11.60
N ASN A 55 1.06 -4.01 10.98
CA ASN A 55 0.23 -5.00 11.69
C ASN A 55 1.03 -6.07 12.43
N HIS A 56 2.34 -6.21 12.17
CA HIS A 56 3.22 -7.23 12.74
C HIS A 56 4.23 -6.68 13.76
N GLU A 57 3.85 -5.66 14.54
CA GLU A 57 4.69 -5.03 15.59
C GLU A 57 5.85 -4.18 15.05
N TYR A 58 6.17 -4.26 13.76
CA TYR A 58 7.12 -3.38 13.06
C TYR A 58 6.56 -2.91 11.71
N HIS A 59 7.13 -1.81 11.22
CA HIS A 59 6.79 -1.22 9.94
C HIS A 59 7.47 -2.01 8.81
N HIS A 60 6.70 -2.41 7.82
CA HIS A 60 7.22 -3.19 6.72
C HIS A 60 6.56 -2.87 5.39
N ARG A 61 7.31 -3.15 4.33
CA ARG A 61 6.89 -3.05 2.95
C ARG A 61 6.63 -4.45 2.42
N HIS A 62 5.52 -4.61 1.74
CA HIS A 62 5.21 -5.75 0.88
C HIS A 62 5.53 -5.35 -0.56
N TYR A 63 6.30 -6.15 -1.27
CA TYR A 63 6.56 -5.93 -2.69
C TYR A 63 6.65 -7.27 -3.43
N MET A 64 5.69 -7.54 -4.32
CA MET A 64 5.62 -8.78 -5.12
C MET A 64 5.79 -10.05 -4.29
N GLY A 65 5.11 -10.15 -3.15
CA GLY A 65 5.18 -11.29 -2.22
C GLY A 65 6.42 -11.34 -1.33
N LYS A 66 7.32 -10.36 -1.40
CA LYS A 66 8.42 -10.19 -0.45
C LYS A 66 8.03 -9.20 0.64
N VAL A 67 8.48 -9.47 1.86
CA VAL A 67 8.29 -8.60 3.01
C VAL A 67 9.66 -8.12 3.50
N GLU A 68 9.79 -6.82 3.68
CA GLU A 68 11.01 -6.19 4.20
C GLU A 68 10.70 -5.15 5.26
N ALA A 69 11.49 -5.12 6.33
CA ALA A 69 11.41 -4.05 7.32
C ALA A 69 11.84 -2.73 6.70
N ILE A 70 11.27 -1.63 7.17
CA ILE A 70 11.60 -0.28 6.70
C ILE A 70 11.95 0.62 7.87
N ASP A 71 12.81 1.59 7.61
CA ASP A 71 13.03 2.71 8.52
C ASP A 71 11.79 3.61 8.48
N PHE A 72 11.04 3.61 9.58
CA PHE A 72 9.84 4.42 9.74
C PHE A 72 10.16 5.76 10.38
N THR A 73 9.72 6.83 9.72
CA THR A 73 9.83 8.20 10.24
C THR A 73 8.47 8.73 10.65
N THR A 74 7.54 8.86 9.70
CA THR A 74 6.15 9.28 9.93
C THR A 74 5.18 8.50 9.03
N TYR A 75 3.88 8.58 9.34
CA TYR A 75 2.86 7.97 8.47
C TYR A 75 2.78 8.71 7.13
N GLU A 76 2.91 10.03 7.16
CA GLU A 76 2.89 10.90 5.99
C GLU A 76 4.00 10.54 5.00
N ASP A 77 5.23 10.33 5.49
CA ASP A 77 6.36 9.88 4.66
C ASP A 77 6.08 8.52 4.01
N ILE A 78 5.43 7.60 4.74
CA ILE A 78 5.04 6.29 4.21
C ILE A 78 3.94 6.42 3.16
N ALA A 79 2.95 7.30 3.37
CA ALA A 79 1.87 7.52 2.42
C ALA A 79 2.39 8.11 1.11
N GLU A 80 3.28 9.11 1.17
CA GLU A 80 3.92 9.71 -0.01
C GLU A 80 4.77 8.68 -0.77
N ARG A 81 5.58 7.90 -0.04
CA ARG A 81 6.39 6.83 -0.63
C ARG A 81 5.52 5.77 -1.30
N PHE A 82 4.44 5.34 -0.64
CA PHE A 82 3.49 4.41 -1.23
C PHE A 82 2.88 4.97 -2.50
N GLU A 83 2.43 6.24 -2.48
CA GLU A 83 1.82 6.89 -3.64
C GLU A 83 2.77 6.92 -4.84
N SER A 84 4.00 7.36 -4.63
CA SER A 84 4.99 7.43 -5.69
C SER A 84 5.30 6.05 -6.27
N GLU A 85 5.51 5.05 -5.42
CA GLU A 85 5.91 3.71 -5.87
C GLU A 85 4.77 2.98 -6.60
N TRP A 86 3.53 3.01 -6.10
CA TRP A 86 2.45 2.29 -6.78
C TRP A 86 2.19 2.88 -8.17
N ARG A 87 2.27 4.21 -8.32
CA ARG A 87 2.11 4.90 -9.61
C ARG A 87 3.21 4.47 -10.58
N GLU A 88 4.46 4.49 -10.15
CA GLU A 88 5.59 4.07 -10.99
C GLU A 88 5.44 2.60 -11.43
N ILE A 89 5.06 1.70 -10.53
CA ILE A 89 4.84 0.29 -10.87
C ILE A 89 3.67 0.14 -11.85
N HIS A 90 2.59 0.87 -11.61
CA HIS A 90 1.39 0.84 -12.44
C HIS A 90 1.68 1.32 -13.86
N GLU A 91 2.34 2.47 -14.01
CA GLU A 91 2.75 3.04 -15.30
C GLU A 91 3.69 2.10 -16.06
N LYS A 92 4.69 1.53 -15.38
CA LYS A 92 5.61 0.57 -16.00
C LYS A 92 4.91 -0.71 -16.50
N ALA A 93 3.83 -1.12 -15.85
CA ALA A 93 3.06 -2.30 -16.27
C ALA A 93 2.14 -2.03 -17.48
N GLN A 94 1.94 -0.77 -17.88
CA GLN A 94 1.11 -0.41 -19.05
C GLN A 94 1.91 -0.22 -20.35
N ASN A 95 3.24 -0.14 -20.25
CA ASN A 95 4.14 0.02 -21.38
C ASN A 95 4.67 -1.35 -21.86
#